data_AF-X6MDK3-F1
#
_entry.id   AF-X6MDK3-F1
#
_cell.length_a   1.000
_cell.length_b   1.000
_cell.length_c   1.000
_cell.angle_alpha   90.00
_cell.angle_beta   90.00
_cell.angle_gamma   90.00
#
_symmetry.space_group_name_H-M   'P 1'
#
loop_
_entity.id
_entity.type
_entity.pdbx_description
1 polymer ?
#
loop_
_entity_poly.entity_id
_entity_poly.type
_entity_poly.pdbx_seq_one_letter_code
_entity_poly.pdbx_strand_id
1 'polypeptide(L)'
;MYVMYNTFFKIKLFLKKKKKIDQSKDPDAWSGHCSYSYLLPLKWSTQMGYYYCVYLPNCWNVRPWQEVSETLMTAAILVLFPLYRAVACNDTWLFSCFLVPALCAITYLAFVFDYLPHRPHQSKDIYLDTNVTALLSTDTLLSKEWNIGSITLPMLYQNYHNVHHLYPWIPFYAYNRVWWHYFEFFLSKGTQVKISFNSLISMPLHIFLQTKNYSMLDFGIPFENE
;
A
#
# COMPACT_ATOMS: atom_id res chain seq x y z
N MET A 1 -21.38 2.92 -1.96
CA MET A 1 -19.96 3.33 -1.85
C MET A 1 -19.66 4.09 -0.56
N TYR A 2 -20.40 5.17 -0.23
CA TYR A 2 -20.19 5.97 0.99
C TYR A 2 -20.22 5.16 2.31
N VAL A 3 -21.24 4.30 2.49
CA VAL A 3 -21.37 3.47 3.70
C VAL A 3 -20.17 2.53 3.89
N MET A 4 -19.73 1.88 2.80
CA MET A 4 -18.59 0.96 2.82
C MET A 4 -17.27 1.66 3.18
N TYR A 5 -17.03 2.84 2.59
CA TYR A 5 -15.89 3.69 2.92
C TYR A 5 -15.91 4.10 4.41
N ASN A 6 -17.08 4.53 4.89
CA ASN A 6 -17.24 5.02 6.26
C ASN A 6 -17.00 3.89 7.27
N THR A 7 -17.53 2.69 7.03
CA THR A 7 -17.33 1.51 7.88
C THR A 7 -15.86 1.10 7.98
N PHE A 8 -15.17 0.96 6.83
CA PHE A 8 -13.76 0.58 6.83
C PHE A 8 -12.88 1.67 7.47
N PHE A 9 -13.15 2.94 7.17
CA PHE A 9 -12.43 4.07 7.75
C PHE A 9 -12.61 4.14 9.27
N LYS A 10 -13.82 3.91 9.79
CA LYS A 10 -14.09 3.81 11.24
C LYS A 10 -13.25 2.72 11.90
N ILE A 11 -13.17 1.53 11.30
CA ILE A 11 -12.33 0.42 11.78
C ILE A 11 -10.85 0.82 11.77
N LYS A 12 -10.33 1.27 10.63
CA LYS A 12 -8.90 1.61 10.48
C LYS A 12 -8.49 2.72 11.45
N LEU A 13 -9.30 3.78 11.57
CA LEU A 13 -9.06 4.89 12.51
C LEU A 13 -9.10 4.41 13.97
N PHE A 14 -10.02 3.52 14.31
CA PHE A 14 -10.10 2.93 15.64
C PHE A 14 -8.82 2.18 16.00
N LEU A 15 -8.38 1.28 15.11
CA LEU A 15 -7.19 0.46 15.32
C LEU A 15 -5.93 1.33 15.41
N LYS A 16 -5.78 2.33 14.53
CA LYS A 16 -4.64 3.26 14.53
C LYS A 16 -4.56 4.13 15.79
N LYS A 17 -5.69 4.57 16.35
CA LYS A 17 -5.73 5.37 17.59
C LYS A 17 -5.41 4.56 18.84
N LYS A 18 -5.60 3.24 18.80
CA LYS A 18 -5.33 2.37 19.93
C LYS A 18 -3.82 2.08 20.00
N LYS A 19 -3.06 3.00 20.62
CA LYS A 19 -1.60 2.90 20.91
C LYS A 19 -1.14 1.59 21.58
N LYS A 20 -2.06 0.71 21.99
CA LYS A 20 -1.82 -0.55 22.72
C LYS A 20 -2.10 -1.82 21.91
N ILE A 21 -2.49 -1.73 20.63
CA ILE A 21 -2.50 -2.94 19.81
C ILE A 21 -1.04 -3.34 19.63
N ASP A 22 -0.72 -4.56 20.08
CA ASP A 22 0.59 -5.15 19.83
C ASP A 22 0.87 -5.01 18.34
N GLN A 23 2.01 -4.40 18.01
CA GLN A 23 2.37 -4.10 16.63
C GLN A 23 2.52 -5.39 15.80
N SER A 24 2.69 -6.55 16.46
CA SER A 24 2.62 -7.87 15.81
C SER A 24 1.21 -8.21 15.26
N LYS A 25 0.18 -7.54 15.76
CA LYS A 25 -1.24 -7.67 15.37
C LYS A 25 -1.73 -6.46 14.58
N ASP A 26 -0.83 -5.61 14.09
CA ASP A 26 -1.19 -4.55 13.18
C ASP A 26 -1.78 -5.19 11.90
N PRO A 27 -3.05 -4.90 11.55
CA PRO A 27 -3.64 -5.45 10.34
C PRO A 27 -2.91 -5.01 9.06
N ASP A 28 -2.22 -3.85 9.06
CA ASP A 28 -1.41 -3.44 7.90
C ASP A 28 -0.19 -4.39 7.72
N ALA A 29 0.30 -5.02 8.79
CA ALA A 29 1.37 -6.01 8.72
C ALA A 29 0.92 -7.41 8.22
N TRP A 30 -0.39 -7.68 8.13
CA TRP A 30 -0.92 -8.98 7.66
C TRP A 30 -0.40 -9.35 6.27
N SER A 31 -0.24 -8.36 5.41
CA SER A 31 0.21 -8.55 4.04
C SER A 31 1.72 -8.79 3.89
N GLY A 32 2.52 -8.56 4.94
CA GLY A 32 3.98 -8.49 4.84
C GLY A 32 4.71 -9.84 4.81
N HIS A 33 4.28 -10.82 5.61
CA HIS A 33 5.00 -12.10 5.73
C HIS A 33 4.08 -13.32 5.68
N CYS A 34 4.54 -14.36 4.99
CA CYS A 34 3.96 -15.70 5.00
C CYS A 34 5.10 -16.72 4.97
N SER A 35 4.93 -17.87 5.66
CA SER A 35 5.88 -18.98 5.61
C SER A 35 6.14 -19.47 4.18
N TYR A 36 5.15 -19.28 3.30
CA TYR A 36 5.22 -19.64 1.89
C TYR A 36 4.84 -18.44 1.02
N SER A 37 5.81 -17.88 0.30
CA SER A 37 5.59 -16.65 -0.50
C SER A 37 4.49 -16.79 -1.57
N TYR A 38 4.24 -18.00 -2.08
CA TYR A 38 3.16 -18.25 -3.04
C TYR A 38 1.76 -18.17 -2.44
N LEU A 39 1.62 -18.17 -1.11
CA LEU A 39 0.35 -17.95 -0.41
C LEU A 39 0.07 -16.47 -0.11
N LEU A 40 1.00 -15.56 -0.39
CA LEU A 40 0.80 -14.13 -0.17
C LEU A 40 -0.45 -13.57 -0.88
N PRO A 41 -0.77 -13.95 -2.14
CA PRO A 41 -2.03 -13.51 -2.78
C PRO A 41 -3.29 -13.88 -1.99
N LEU A 42 -3.29 -15.05 -1.33
CA LEU A 42 -4.40 -15.46 -0.46
C LEU A 42 -4.43 -14.64 0.84
N LYS A 43 -3.29 -14.22 1.38
CA LYS A 43 -3.27 -13.27 2.51
C LYS A 43 -3.81 -11.91 2.10
N TRP A 44 -3.42 -11.39 0.94
CA TRP A 44 -3.91 -10.11 0.41
C TRP A 44 -5.43 -10.13 0.18
N SER A 45 -5.98 -11.23 -0.35
CA SER A 45 -7.43 -11.36 -0.54
C SER A 45 -8.23 -11.48 0.76
N THR A 46 -7.56 -11.81 1.87
CA THR A 46 -8.15 -11.92 3.20
C THR A 46 -7.86 -10.72 4.10
N GLN A 47 -7.16 -9.69 3.59
CA GLN A 47 -6.79 -8.47 4.33
C GLN A 47 -7.99 -7.84 5.05
N MET A 48 -9.12 -7.68 4.36
CA MET A 48 -10.35 -7.13 4.93
C MET A 48 -10.90 -8.01 6.07
N GLY A 49 -10.90 -9.34 5.90
CA GLY A 49 -11.35 -10.26 6.94
C GLY A 49 -10.47 -10.17 8.20
N TYR A 50 -9.16 -10.07 8.02
CA TYR A 50 -8.21 -9.92 9.12
C TYR A 50 -8.45 -8.62 9.92
N TYR A 51 -8.77 -7.51 9.24
CA TYR A 51 -9.19 -6.27 9.88
C TYR A 51 -10.37 -6.48 10.85
N TYR A 52 -11.38 -7.27 10.47
CA TYR A 52 -12.49 -7.61 11.37
C TYR A 52 -12.06 -8.52 12.53
N CYS A 53 -11.18 -9.50 12.29
CA CYS A 53 -10.63 -10.36 13.33
C CYS A 53 -9.89 -9.58 14.42
N VAL A 54 -9.19 -8.50 14.05
CA VAL A 54 -8.54 -7.59 15.02
C VAL A 54 -9.55 -6.61 15.62
N TYR A 55 -10.50 -6.08 14.84
CA TYR A 55 -11.48 -5.10 15.29
C TYR A 55 -12.44 -5.64 16.35
N LEU A 56 -13.09 -6.79 16.12
CA LEU A 56 -14.21 -7.26 16.94
C LEU A 56 -13.85 -7.52 18.40
N PRO A 57 -12.74 -8.21 18.73
CA PRO A 57 -12.32 -8.39 20.13
C PRO A 57 -11.96 -7.06 20.81
N ASN A 58 -11.63 -6.03 20.02
CA ASN A 58 -11.13 -4.76 20.51
C ASN A 58 -12.22 -3.69 20.63
N CYS A 59 -13.37 -3.83 19.96
CA CYS A 59 -14.40 -2.80 19.88
C CYS A 59 -15.57 -2.99 20.85
N TRP A 60 -15.84 -4.22 21.31
CA TRP A 60 -17.09 -4.60 22.00
C TRP A 60 -17.42 -3.75 23.24
N ASN A 61 -16.41 -3.38 24.03
CA ASN A 61 -16.58 -2.58 25.26
C ASN A 61 -16.16 -1.11 25.09
N VAL A 62 -15.87 -0.66 23.87
CA VAL A 62 -15.32 0.68 23.60
C VAL A 62 -16.21 1.48 22.65
N ARG A 63 -16.89 0.80 21.72
CA ARG A 63 -17.74 1.42 20.70
C ARG A 63 -19.22 1.28 21.05
N PRO A 64 -20.06 2.27 20.75
CA PRO A 64 -21.51 2.13 20.85
C PRO A 64 -21.98 0.91 20.05
N TRP A 65 -22.94 0.15 20.60
CA TRP A 65 -23.42 -1.07 19.96
C TRP A 65 -24.01 -0.79 18.57
N GLN A 66 -24.60 0.39 18.36
CA GLN A 66 -25.13 0.81 17.06
C GLN A 66 -24.03 0.91 15.99
N GLU A 67 -22.84 1.41 16.34
CA GLU A 67 -21.71 1.50 15.41
C GLU A 67 -21.20 0.10 15.04
N VAL A 68 -21.13 -0.80 16.02
CA VAL A 68 -20.68 -2.18 15.83
C VAL A 68 -21.69 -2.96 14.98
N SER A 69 -22.98 -2.81 15.25
CA SER A 69 -24.04 -3.47 14.48
C SER A 69 -24.13 -2.94 13.06
N GLU A 70 -24.06 -1.61 12.85
CA GLU A 70 -24.01 -1.00 11.51
C GLU A 70 -22.84 -1.58 10.71
N THR A 71 -21.67 -1.66 11.34
CA THR A 71 -20.45 -2.20 10.74
C THR A 71 -20.61 -3.66 10.33
N LEU A 72 -21.08 -4.51 11.23
CA LEU A 72 -21.28 -5.94 11.00
C LEU A 72 -22.38 -6.22 9.97
N MET A 73 -23.52 -5.52 10.05
CA MET A 73 -24.62 -5.65 9.11
C MET A 73 -24.19 -5.21 7.71
N THR A 74 -23.44 -4.10 7.61
CA THR A 74 -22.88 -3.66 6.33
C THR A 74 -21.97 -4.74 5.75
N ALA A 75 -21.02 -5.26 6.52
CA ALA A 75 -20.12 -6.32 6.06
C ALA A 75 -20.89 -7.58 5.61
N ALA A 76 -21.86 -8.01 6.41
CA ALA A 76 -22.71 -9.16 6.11
C ALA A 76 -23.53 -8.95 4.84
N ILE A 77 -24.19 -7.81 4.66
CA ILE A 77 -24.97 -7.52 3.45
C ILE A 77 -24.07 -7.51 2.23
N LEU A 78 -22.91 -6.84 2.30
CA LEU A 78 -22.01 -6.71 1.14
C LEU A 78 -21.42 -8.04 0.66
N VAL A 79 -21.33 -9.05 1.53
CA VAL A 79 -20.79 -10.37 1.19
C VAL A 79 -21.90 -11.40 0.98
N LEU A 80 -22.81 -11.54 1.95
CA LEU A 80 -23.82 -12.59 1.96
C LEU A 80 -24.95 -12.33 0.97
N PHE A 81 -25.33 -11.07 0.71
CA PHE A 81 -26.42 -10.80 -0.22
C PHE A 81 -26.05 -11.15 -1.68
N PRO A 82 -24.88 -10.74 -2.23
CA PRO A 82 -24.43 -11.22 -3.54
C PRO A 82 -24.31 -12.74 -3.62
N LEU A 83 -23.79 -13.39 -2.57
CA LEU A 83 -23.66 -14.85 -2.52
C LEU A 83 -25.04 -15.55 -2.51
N TYR A 84 -25.97 -15.05 -1.70
CA TYR A 84 -27.34 -15.55 -1.64
C TYR A 84 -28.01 -15.45 -3.02
N ARG A 85 -27.91 -14.31 -3.70
CA ARG A 85 -28.45 -14.14 -5.06
C ARG A 85 -27.85 -15.13 -6.05
N ALA A 86 -26.53 -15.32 -6.00
CA ALA A 86 -25.85 -16.26 -6.88
C ALA A 86 -26.26 -17.72 -6.65
N VAL A 87 -26.37 -18.16 -5.39
CA VAL A 87 -26.63 -19.58 -5.05
C VAL A 87 -28.12 -19.90 -5.02
N ALA A 88 -28.93 -19.09 -4.34
CA ALA A 88 -30.34 -19.39 -4.12
C ALA A 88 -31.25 -18.89 -5.26
N CYS A 89 -30.83 -17.83 -5.98
CA CYS A 89 -31.63 -17.25 -7.06
C CYS A 89 -31.04 -17.50 -8.45
N ASN A 90 -29.88 -18.18 -8.54
CA ASN A 90 -29.12 -18.36 -9.79
C ASN A 90 -28.83 -17.03 -10.52
N ASP A 91 -28.77 -15.92 -9.77
CA ASP A 91 -28.51 -14.57 -10.27
C ASP A 91 -27.10 -14.16 -9.85
N THR A 92 -26.15 -14.36 -10.76
CA THR A 92 -24.73 -14.14 -10.52
C THR A 92 -24.30 -12.70 -10.76
N TRP A 93 -25.20 -11.79 -11.14
CA TRP A 93 -24.83 -10.41 -11.50
C TRP A 93 -24.11 -9.69 -10.36
N LEU A 94 -24.68 -9.69 -9.15
CA LEU A 94 -24.06 -9.06 -7.99
C LEU A 94 -22.77 -9.76 -7.57
N PHE A 95 -22.68 -11.08 -7.75
CA PHE A 95 -21.45 -11.81 -7.45
C PHE A 95 -20.33 -11.39 -8.41
N SER A 96 -20.58 -11.47 -9.72
CA SER A 96 -19.57 -11.27 -10.76
C SER A 96 -19.21 -9.81 -10.99
N CYS A 97 -20.17 -8.89 -10.87
CA CYS A 97 -19.96 -7.47 -11.15
C CYS A 97 -19.73 -6.61 -9.91
N PHE A 98 -19.96 -7.15 -8.71
CA PHE A 98 -19.73 -6.42 -7.47
C PHE A 98 -18.76 -7.16 -6.53
N LEU A 99 -19.06 -8.38 -6.11
CA LEU A 99 -18.24 -9.07 -5.11
C LEU A 99 -16.85 -9.46 -5.64
N VAL A 100 -16.77 -10.05 -6.84
CA VAL A 100 -15.50 -10.44 -7.47
C VAL A 100 -14.59 -9.21 -7.70
N PRO A 101 -15.05 -8.12 -8.35
CA PRO A 101 -14.25 -6.91 -8.49
C PRO A 101 -13.81 -6.29 -7.16
N ALA A 102 -14.66 -6.32 -6.13
CA ALA A 102 -14.30 -5.82 -4.81
C ALA A 102 -13.16 -6.65 -4.17
N LEU A 103 -13.21 -7.98 -4.29
CA LEU A 103 -12.14 -8.86 -3.81
C LEU A 103 -10.84 -8.66 -4.58
N CYS A 104 -10.91 -8.53 -5.91
CA CYS A 104 -9.76 -8.20 -6.74
C CYS A 104 -9.15 -6.85 -6.34
N ALA A 105 -9.98 -5.83 -6.11
CA ALA A 105 -9.52 -4.51 -5.69
C ALA A 105 -8.85 -4.54 -4.30
N ILE A 106 -9.42 -5.25 -3.32
CA ILE A 106 -8.82 -5.40 -1.99
C ILE A 106 -7.47 -6.12 -2.08
N THR A 107 -7.42 -7.20 -2.86
CA THR A 107 -6.18 -7.97 -3.10
C THR A 107 -5.11 -7.10 -3.74
N TYR A 108 -5.49 -6.32 -4.75
CA TYR A 108 -4.59 -5.39 -5.44
C TYR A 108 -4.09 -4.29 -4.51
N LEU A 109 -4.96 -3.68 -3.70
CA LEU A 109 -4.59 -2.64 -2.75
C LEU A 109 -3.64 -3.19 -1.67
N ALA A 110 -3.93 -4.34 -1.07
CA ALA A 110 -3.07 -4.99 -0.10
C ALA A 110 -1.68 -5.31 -0.69
N PHE A 111 -1.64 -5.75 -1.96
CA PHE A 111 -0.39 -5.96 -2.66
C PHE A 111 0.40 -4.65 -2.88
N VAL A 112 -0.24 -3.62 -3.46
CA VAL A 112 0.42 -2.37 -3.91
C VAL A 112 0.77 -1.42 -2.77
N PHE A 113 -0.01 -1.42 -1.68
CA PHE A 113 0.16 -0.49 -0.56
C PHE A 113 0.84 -1.16 0.64
N ASP A 114 0.35 -2.33 1.08
CA ASP A 114 0.80 -2.92 2.35
C ASP A 114 2.02 -3.84 2.16
N TYR A 115 2.11 -4.56 1.04
CA TYR A 115 3.22 -5.48 0.77
C TYR A 115 4.37 -4.81 0.03
N LEU A 116 4.09 -4.26 -1.17
CA LEU A 116 5.11 -3.88 -2.11
C LEU A 116 6.04 -2.79 -1.53
N PRO A 117 5.58 -1.64 -1.05
CA PRO A 117 6.48 -0.57 -0.60
C PRO A 117 7.24 -0.91 0.67
N HIS A 118 6.67 -1.75 1.53
CA HIS A 118 7.26 -2.10 2.83
C HIS A 118 8.26 -3.25 2.76
N ARG A 119 8.37 -3.98 1.64
CA ARG A 119 9.29 -5.13 1.53
C ARG A 119 10.76 -4.72 1.79
N PRO A 120 11.51 -5.43 2.65
CA PRO A 120 11.23 -6.75 3.25
C PRO A 120 10.60 -6.71 4.66
N HIS A 121 9.98 -5.60 5.07
CA HIS A 121 9.29 -5.42 6.36
C HIS A 121 10.22 -5.57 7.58
N GLN A 122 11.47 -5.09 7.45
CA GLN A 122 12.54 -5.27 8.44
C GLN A 122 12.79 -4.05 9.34
N SER A 123 12.33 -2.87 8.96
CA SER A 123 12.57 -1.62 9.69
C SER A 123 11.27 -0.90 9.98
N LYS A 124 11.28 -0.10 11.05
CA LYS A 124 10.18 0.82 11.43
C LYS A 124 10.64 2.28 11.39
N ASP A 125 11.86 2.53 10.94
CA ASP A 125 12.38 3.87 10.77
C ASP A 125 11.63 4.58 9.63
N ILE A 126 11.36 5.88 9.81
CA ILE A 126 10.52 6.66 8.89
C ILE A 126 11.05 6.70 7.45
N TYR A 127 12.36 6.49 7.23
CA TYR A 127 13.00 6.47 5.91
C TYR A 127 13.21 5.05 5.37
N LEU A 128 13.22 4.02 6.24
CA LEU A 128 13.52 2.63 5.90
C LEU A 128 12.30 1.71 5.87
N ASP A 129 11.21 2.09 6.54
CA ASP A 129 9.95 1.32 6.62
C ASP A 129 9.28 1.18 5.25
N THR A 130 9.54 2.12 4.34
CA THR A 130 8.95 2.16 3.00
C THR A 130 9.98 2.51 1.94
N ASN A 131 9.76 1.99 0.74
CA ASN A 131 10.68 2.08 -0.39
C ASN A 131 10.00 2.72 -1.60
N VAL A 132 10.80 3.32 -2.47
CA VAL A 132 10.34 3.66 -3.82
C VAL A 132 10.35 2.39 -4.66
N THR A 133 9.25 2.13 -5.36
CA THR A 133 9.09 0.95 -6.20
C THR A 133 9.13 1.31 -7.67
N ALA A 134 10.04 0.69 -8.41
CA ALA A 134 10.18 0.77 -9.87
C ALA A 134 9.95 -0.62 -10.49
N LEU A 135 8.86 -1.27 -10.08
CA LEU A 135 8.56 -2.67 -10.41
C LEU A 135 8.45 -2.85 -11.93
N LEU A 136 9.30 -3.71 -12.50
CA LEU A 136 9.29 -4.09 -13.93
C LEU A 136 9.53 -2.94 -14.92
N SER A 137 9.92 -1.76 -14.43
CA SER A 137 9.99 -0.53 -15.22
C SER A 137 10.96 0.44 -14.56
N THR A 138 12.08 0.72 -15.25
CA THR A 138 13.06 1.74 -14.81
C THR A 138 12.63 3.15 -15.18
N ASP A 139 11.60 3.30 -16.00
CA ASP A 139 10.98 4.56 -16.42
C ASP A 139 10.42 5.36 -15.24
N THR A 140 10.06 4.69 -14.13
CA THR A 140 9.74 5.34 -12.84
C THR A 140 10.95 6.06 -12.21
N LEU A 141 12.17 5.67 -12.58
CA LEU A 141 13.44 6.23 -12.11
C LEU A 141 14.12 7.13 -13.15
N LEU A 142 13.61 7.18 -14.37
CA LEU A 142 14.20 7.96 -15.48
C LEU A 142 13.40 9.21 -15.81
N SER A 143 12.26 9.42 -15.16
CA SER A 143 11.29 10.47 -15.47
C SER A 143 11.39 11.63 -14.50
N LYS A 144 12.33 12.53 -14.79
CA LYS A 144 12.50 13.79 -14.05
C LYS A 144 11.43 14.84 -14.42
N GLU A 145 10.97 14.80 -15.67
CA GLU A 145 9.97 15.74 -16.20
C GLU A 145 8.77 14.97 -16.73
N TRP A 146 7.70 14.93 -15.93
CA TRP A 146 6.33 14.57 -16.33
C TRP A 146 6.06 13.18 -16.94
N ASN A 147 7.08 12.35 -17.19
CA ASN A 147 6.88 10.99 -17.68
C ASN A 147 6.36 10.12 -16.54
N ILE A 148 5.04 9.96 -16.47
CA ILE A 148 4.42 9.12 -15.46
C ILE A 148 4.81 7.68 -15.79
N GLY A 149 5.77 7.12 -15.03
CA GLY A 149 6.25 5.75 -15.25
C GLY A 149 5.07 4.79 -15.32
N SER A 150 5.18 3.73 -16.13
CA SER A 150 4.08 2.86 -16.54
C SER A 150 3.20 2.34 -15.39
N ILE A 151 3.78 2.18 -14.19
CA ILE A 151 3.11 1.69 -12.98
C ILE A 151 2.54 2.80 -12.09
N THR A 152 2.94 4.05 -12.28
CA THR A 152 2.64 5.17 -11.37
C THR A 152 1.15 5.50 -11.34
N LEU A 153 0.48 5.58 -12.49
CA LEU A 153 -0.97 5.81 -12.53
C LEU A 153 -1.78 4.63 -11.95
N PRO A 154 -1.53 3.36 -12.36
CA PRO A 154 -2.20 2.22 -11.76
C PRO A 154 -2.04 2.15 -10.24
N MET A 155 -0.85 2.50 -9.74
CA MET A 155 -0.56 2.54 -8.31
C MET A 155 -1.01 3.83 -7.62
N LEU A 156 -1.67 4.78 -8.30
CA LEU A 156 -2.05 6.08 -7.73
C LEU A 156 -0.85 6.80 -7.05
N TYR A 157 0.30 6.78 -7.71
CA TYR A 157 1.58 7.34 -7.25
C TYR A 157 2.18 6.66 -6.01
N GLN A 158 1.63 5.53 -5.56
CA GLN A 158 2.13 4.77 -4.41
C GLN A 158 3.43 4.02 -4.69
N ASN A 159 3.91 4.04 -5.93
CA ASN A 159 5.30 3.72 -6.22
C ASN A 159 6.29 4.66 -5.50
N TYR A 160 5.85 5.85 -5.07
CA TYR A 160 6.58 6.75 -4.16
C TYR A 160 6.00 6.73 -2.73
N HIS A 161 5.67 5.53 -2.21
CA HIS A 161 5.03 5.39 -0.89
C HIS A 161 5.83 6.00 0.27
N ASN A 162 7.16 6.05 0.14
CA ASN A 162 8.01 6.74 1.10
C ASN A 162 7.64 8.22 1.25
N VAL A 163 7.33 8.91 0.15
CA VAL A 163 6.85 10.29 0.17
C VAL A 163 5.49 10.37 0.84
N HIS A 164 4.61 9.39 0.61
CA HIS A 164 3.32 9.31 1.31
C HIS A 164 3.50 9.20 2.84
N HIS A 165 4.47 8.41 3.32
CA HIS A 165 4.74 8.27 4.75
C HIS A 165 5.39 9.52 5.36
N LEU A 166 6.34 10.13 4.64
CA LEU A 166 7.07 11.31 5.12
C LEU A 166 6.23 12.60 5.03
N TYR A 167 5.41 12.73 4.00
CA TYR A 167 4.62 13.93 3.68
C TYR A 167 3.17 13.58 3.30
N PRO A 168 2.38 12.98 4.22
CA PRO A 168 1.03 12.48 3.91
C PRO A 168 0.02 13.56 3.49
N TRP A 169 0.32 14.84 3.74
CA TRP A 169 -0.52 15.99 3.34
C TRP A 169 -0.33 16.41 1.88
N ILE A 170 0.73 15.92 1.22
CA ILE A 170 0.98 16.23 -0.18
C ILE A 170 0.00 15.42 -1.04
N PRO A 171 -0.64 16.03 -2.05
CA PRO A 171 -1.51 15.28 -2.95
C PRO A 171 -0.70 14.26 -3.76
N PHE A 172 -1.28 13.07 -3.98
CA PHE A 172 -0.55 11.92 -4.54
C PHE A 172 0.13 12.21 -5.88
N TYR A 173 -0.49 13.02 -6.75
CA TYR A 173 0.06 13.39 -8.06
C TYR A 173 1.31 14.30 -7.99
N ALA A 174 1.71 14.71 -6.78
CA ALA A 174 2.92 15.50 -6.54
C ALA A 174 4.07 14.67 -5.93
N TYR A 175 3.84 13.38 -5.59
CA TYR A 175 4.86 12.57 -4.92
C TYR A 175 6.14 12.41 -5.73
N ASN A 176 6.03 12.28 -7.06
CA ASN A 176 7.19 12.19 -7.95
C ASN A 176 8.08 13.44 -7.86
N ARG A 177 7.49 14.65 -7.80
CA ARG A 177 8.24 15.90 -7.70
C ARG A 177 8.97 16.01 -6.37
N VAL A 178 8.32 15.63 -5.28
CA VAL A 178 8.92 15.64 -3.94
C VAL A 178 10.05 14.62 -3.85
N TRP A 179 9.84 13.41 -4.39
CA TRP A 179 10.88 12.39 -4.48
C TRP A 179 12.13 12.93 -5.16
N TRP A 180 11.99 13.52 -6.34
CA TRP A 180 13.12 14.06 -7.10
C TRP A 180 13.76 15.28 -6.45
N HIS A 181 12.98 16.13 -5.79
CA HIS A 181 13.51 17.31 -5.10
C HIS A 181 14.37 16.94 -3.88
N TYR A 182 14.00 15.90 -3.13
CA TYR A 182 14.71 15.46 -1.93
C TYR A 182 15.49 14.15 -2.13
N PHE A 183 15.78 13.80 -3.37
CA PHE A 183 16.25 12.48 -3.75
C PHE A 183 17.54 12.07 -3.03
N GLU A 184 18.59 12.89 -3.11
CA GLU A 184 19.86 12.65 -2.43
C GLU A 184 19.70 12.58 -0.90
N PHE A 185 18.85 13.44 -0.34
CA PHE A 185 18.56 13.43 1.08
C PHE A 185 17.90 12.10 1.50
N PHE A 186 16.89 11.61 0.79
CA PHE A 186 16.25 10.33 1.12
C PHE A 186 17.22 9.16 0.99
N LEU A 187 18.06 9.14 -0.04
CA LEU A 187 19.10 8.11 -0.18
C LEU A 187 20.12 8.18 0.97
N SER A 188 20.53 9.37 1.40
CA SER A 188 21.45 9.56 2.52
C SER A 188 20.87 9.06 3.86
N LYS A 189 19.54 9.05 4.00
CA LYS A 189 18.82 8.49 5.16
C LYS A 189 18.54 6.99 5.02
N GLY A 190 18.88 6.38 3.89
CA GLY A 190 18.79 4.95 3.66
C GLY A 190 17.52 4.48 2.93
N THR A 191 16.66 5.39 2.45
CA THR A 191 15.52 5.01 1.61
C THR A 191 16.00 4.23 0.39
N GLN A 192 15.38 3.07 0.14
CA GLN A 192 15.81 2.22 -0.97
C GLN A 192 14.88 2.36 -2.18
N VAL A 193 15.46 2.11 -3.35
CA VAL A 193 14.75 2.00 -4.62
C VAL A 193 14.72 0.52 -5.02
N LYS A 194 13.51 -0.03 -5.17
CA LYS A 194 13.29 -1.45 -5.48
C LYS A 194 12.79 -1.64 -6.91
N ILE A 195 13.63 -2.19 -7.78
CA ILE A 195 13.38 -2.34 -9.22
C ILE A 195 12.69 -3.68 -9.56
N SER A 196 12.83 -4.68 -8.69
CA SER A 196 12.19 -6.00 -8.88
C SER A 196 11.55 -6.52 -7.60
N PHE A 197 10.75 -7.58 -7.72
CA PHE A 197 10.13 -8.30 -6.61
C PHE A 197 11.17 -8.81 -5.59
N ASN A 198 12.28 -9.36 -6.08
CA ASN A 198 13.33 -9.98 -5.27
C ASN A 198 14.57 -9.10 -5.09
N SER A 199 14.51 -7.81 -5.42
CA SER A 199 15.69 -6.94 -5.40
C SER A 199 16.23 -6.70 -3.97
N LEU A 200 17.16 -7.58 -3.58
CA LEU A 200 18.32 -7.30 -2.72
C LEU A 200 19.26 -6.27 -3.35
N ILE A 201 19.07 -5.99 -4.64
CA ILE A 201 19.81 -4.98 -5.40
C ILE A 201 19.30 -3.60 -5.00
N SER A 202 19.86 -3.06 -3.92
CA SER A 202 20.10 -1.63 -3.82
C SER A 202 21.17 -1.32 -4.85
N MET A 203 20.78 -0.97 -6.07
CA MET A 203 21.76 -0.48 -7.03
C MET A 203 22.19 0.90 -6.52
N PRO A 204 23.48 1.14 -6.22
CA PRO A 204 23.95 2.48 -5.93
C PRO A 204 23.57 3.33 -7.15
N LEU A 205 22.84 4.41 -6.90
CA LEU A 205 22.34 5.31 -7.93
C LEU A 205 23.40 5.62 -8.99
N HIS A 206 24.64 5.87 -8.58
CA HIS A 206 25.80 6.07 -9.45
C HIS A 206 25.92 5.00 -10.56
N ILE A 207 25.73 3.71 -10.24
CA ILE A 207 25.84 2.62 -11.22
C ILE A 207 24.62 2.65 -12.17
N PHE A 208 23.43 2.96 -11.65
CA PHE A 208 22.23 3.10 -12.46
C PHE A 208 22.32 4.31 -13.44
N LEU A 209 22.82 5.45 -12.97
CA LEU A 209 23.05 6.64 -13.80
C LEU A 209 24.11 6.38 -14.88
N GLN A 210 25.22 5.73 -14.50
CA GLN A 210 26.33 5.39 -15.40
C GLN A 210 25.91 4.39 -16.50
N THR A 211 25.08 3.40 -16.18
CA THR A 211 24.54 2.45 -17.18
C THR A 211 23.57 3.07 -18.19
N LYS A 212 23.09 4.29 -17.93
CA LYS A 212 22.13 4.99 -18.76
C LYS A 212 22.69 6.29 -19.37
N ASN A 213 24.00 6.54 -19.23
CA ASN A 213 24.68 7.77 -19.64
C ASN A 213 24.04 9.05 -19.08
N TYR A 214 23.46 8.99 -17.88
CA TYR A 214 23.06 10.18 -17.16
C TYR A 214 24.14 10.58 -16.16
N SER A 215 24.35 11.88 -16.01
CA SER A 215 25.20 12.51 -15.01
C SER A 215 24.35 13.07 -13.87
N MET A 216 24.95 13.23 -12.69
CA MET A 216 24.32 13.94 -11.56
C MET A 216 23.91 15.37 -11.93
N LEU A 217 24.53 15.97 -12.96
CA LEU A 217 24.20 17.29 -13.51
C LEU A 217 22.91 17.28 -14.33
N ASP A 218 22.60 16.18 -15.04
CA ASP A 218 21.29 15.98 -15.68
C ASP A 218 20.17 15.90 -14.62
N PHE A 219 20.57 15.54 -13.40
CA PHE A 219 19.95 15.63 -12.07
C PHE A 219 19.57 17.03 -11.59
N GLY A 220 20.20 18.09 -12.10
CA GLY A 220 20.09 19.44 -11.50
C GLY A 220 20.48 19.45 -10.02
N ILE A 221 21.20 18.42 -9.58
CA ILE A 221 21.72 18.27 -8.23
C ILE A 221 23.08 18.98 -8.27
N PRO A 222 23.23 20.12 -7.58
CA PRO A 222 24.53 20.75 -7.52
C PRO A 222 25.49 19.77 -6.83
N PHE A 223 26.66 19.58 -7.43
CA PHE A 223 27.82 19.06 -6.71
C PHE A 223 28.13 20.10 -5.62
N GLU A 224 27.64 19.90 -4.41
CA GLU A 224 28.29 20.49 -3.25
C GLU A 224 29.59 19.68 -3.04
N ASN A 225 30.64 20.15 -3.69
CA ASN A 225 31.98 19.94 -3.19
C ASN A 225 32.11 20.76 -1.92
N GLU A 226 32.01 20.11 -0.75
CA GLU A 226 32.84 20.34 0.44
C GLU A 226 32.52 19.31 1.54
#